data_AF-A0A7R9N9S3-F1
#
_entry.id   AF-A0A7R9N9S3-F1
#
_cell.length_a   1.000
_cell.length_b   1.000
_cell.length_c   1.000
_cell.angle_alpha   90.00
_cell.angle_beta   90.00
_cell.angle_gamma   90.00
#
_symmetry.space_group_name_H-M   'P 1'
#
loop_
_entity.id
_entity.type
_entity.pdbx_description
1 polymer ?
#
loop_
_entity_poly.entity_id
_entity_poly.type
_entity_poly.pdbx_seq_one_letter_code
_entity_poly.pdbx_strand_id
1 'polypeptide(L)'
;MKIYEVLSWLLIVMLAIAFIGRIFIAYINPEVFLVGEKLGGDKARIYLLGNALASIFLAALLLKKNYWMGTVLTTLYFGYNVYEGYIFYQTITPFTLLSLIIPILTLISLKLDI
;
A
#
# COMPACT_ATOMS: atom_id res chain seq x y z
N MET A 1 3.61 -5.98 24.22
CA MET A 1 3.70 -5.83 22.76
C MET A 1 4.45 -4.54 22.50
N LYS A 2 5.55 -4.59 21.75
CA LYS A 2 6.36 -3.40 21.46
C LYS A 2 5.57 -2.48 20.51
N ILE A 3 5.83 -1.17 20.54
CA ILE A 3 4.99 -0.23 19.78
C ILE A 3 5.09 -0.45 18.26
N TYR A 4 6.25 -0.85 17.73
CA TYR A 4 6.37 -1.25 16.32
C TYR A 4 5.53 -2.47 15.96
N GLU A 5 5.24 -3.39 16.90
CA GLU A 5 4.39 -4.55 16.63
C GLU A 5 2.93 -4.12 16.48
N VAL A 6 2.48 -3.16 17.30
CA VAL A 6 1.15 -2.54 17.18
C VAL A 6 1.03 -1.82 15.83
N LEU A 7 2.03 -1.01 15.48
CA LEU A 7 2.04 -0.29 14.21
C LEU A 7 2.13 -1.25 13.01
N SER A 8 2.86 -2.36 13.13
CA SER A 8 2.92 -3.40 12.09
C SER A 8 1.57 -4.09 11.88
N TRP A 9 0.80 -4.33 12.95
CA TRP A 9 -0.57 -4.81 12.84
C TRP A 9 -1.47 -3.81 12.13
N LEU A 10 -1.34 -2.52 12.43
CA LEU A 10 -2.07 -1.49 11.71
C LEU A 10 -1.70 -1.48 10.22
N LEU A 11 -0.41 -1.60 9.88
CA LEU A 11 0.05 -1.72 8.50
C LEU A 11 -0.57 -2.92 7.78
N ILE A 12 -0.65 -4.07 8.43
CA ILE A 12 -1.28 -5.26 7.86
C ILE A 12 -2.75 -4.99 7.53
N VAL A 13 -3.49 -4.31 8.42
CA VAL A 13 -4.89 -3.91 8.16
C VAL A 13 -4.98 -2.96 6.97
N MET A 14 -4.10 -1.96 6.89
CA MET A 14 -4.10 -1.01 5.77
C MET A 14 -3.76 -1.68 4.44
N LEU A 15 -2.81 -2.62 4.43
CA LEU A 15 -2.47 -3.44 3.26
C LEU A 15 -3.64 -4.33 2.85
N ALA A 16 -4.39 -4.88 3.80
CA ALA A 16 -5.60 -5.66 3.50
C ALA A 16 -6.70 -4.80 2.87
N ILE A 17 -6.93 -3.58 3.37
CA ILE A 17 -7.87 -2.63 2.75
C ILE A 17 -7.42 -2.26 1.33
N ALA A 18 -6.13 -1.95 1.16
CA ALA A 18 -5.57 -1.64 -0.15
C ALA A 18 -5.73 -2.81 -1.13
N PHE A 19 -5.47 -4.04 -0.68
CA PHE A 19 -5.68 -5.26 -1.45
C PHE A 19 -7.13 -5.40 -1.94
N ILE A 20 -8.10 -5.32 -1.02
CA ILE A 20 -9.52 -5.45 -1.33
C ILE A 20 -9.96 -4.34 -2.31
N GLY A 21 -9.56 -3.09 -2.04
CA GLY A 21 -9.89 -1.96 -2.89
C GLY A 21 -9.40 -2.14 -4.32
N ARG A 22 -8.16 -2.60 -4.51
CA ARG A 22 -7.61 -2.83 -5.86
C ARG A 22 -8.24 -4.00 -6.58
N ILE A 23 -8.57 -5.09 -5.88
CA ILE A 23 -9.35 -6.19 -6.47
C ILE A 23 -10.70 -5.66 -6.93
N PHE A 24 -11.42 -4.95 -6.07
CA PHE A 24 -12.75 -4.43 -6.39
C PHE A 24 -12.72 -3.56 -7.66
N ILE A 25 -11.75 -2.65 -7.76
CA ILE A 25 -11.58 -1.79 -8.93
C ILE A 25 -11.21 -2.61 -10.17
N ALA A 26 -10.33 -3.61 -10.05
CA ALA A 26 -9.89 -4.45 -11.17
C ALA A 26 -11.04 -5.23 -11.83
N TYR A 27 -12.04 -5.62 -11.06
CA TYR A 27 -13.19 -6.40 -11.54
C TYR A 27 -14.38 -5.54 -11.97
N ILE A 28 -14.66 -4.44 -11.27
CA ILE A 28 -15.86 -3.64 -11.53
C ILE A 28 -15.62 -2.60 -12.62
N ASN A 29 -14.54 -1.83 -12.50
CA ASN A 29 -14.22 -0.80 -13.47
C ASN A 29 -12.72 -0.44 -13.44
N PRO A 30 -11.88 -1.25 -14.11
CA PRO A 30 -10.43 -1.04 -14.10
C PRO A 30 -10.04 0.27 -14.81
N GLU A 31 -10.88 0.77 -15.71
CA GLU A 31 -10.62 1.98 -16.49
C GLU A 31 -10.65 3.24 -15.62
N VAL A 32 -11.46 3.26 -14.56
CA VAL A 32 -11.53 4.39 -13.61
C VAL A 32 -10.19 4.63 -12.93
N PHE A 33 -9.33 3.61 -12.79
CA PHE A 33 -8.05 3.77 -12.14
C PHE A 33 -6.99 4.48 -13.01
N LEU A 34 -7.23 4.57 -14.33
CA LEU A 34 -6.28 5.08 -15.32
C LEU A 34 -7.03 5.79 -16.45
N VAL A 35 -7.76 6.88 -16.16
CA VAL A 35 -8.41 7.66 -17.23
C VAL A 35 -7.49 8.77 -17.72
N GLY A 36 -6.76 8.48 -18.79
CA GLY A 36 -5.94 9.45 -19.52
C GLY A 36 -5.02 8.78 -20.55
N GLU A 37 -5.59 8.03 -21.50
CA GLU A 37 -4.91 7.33 -22.62
C GLU A 37 -3.80 6.31 -22.27
N LYS A 38 -3.96 5.05 -22.75
CA LYS A 38 -2.91 4.12 -23.31
C LYS A 38 -2.87 2.70 -22.77
N LEU A 39 -3.55 2.37 -21.68
CA LEU A 39 -3.65 0.99 -21.20
C LEU A 39 -5.11 0.57 -21.24
N GLY A 40 -5.52 -0.13 -22.31
CA GLY A 40 -6.87 -0.71 -22.40
C GLY A 40 -7.22 -1.56 -21.17
N GLY A 41 -8.50 -1.81 -20.93
CA GLY A 41 -9.02 -2.39 -19.68
C GLY A 41 -8.26 -3.61 -19.13
N ASP A 42 -7.72 -4.48 -19.99
CA ASP A 42 -6.91 -5.62 -19.58
C ASP A 42 -5.58 -5.24 -18.91
N LYS A 43 -4.89 -4.22 -19.42
CA LYS A 43 -3.61 -3.75 -18.87
C LYS A 43 -3.81 -3.07 -17.52
N ALA A 44 -4.88 -2.28 -17.38
CA ALA A 44 -5.26 -1.67 -16.10
C ALA A 44 -5.62 -2.75 -15.06
N ARG A 45 -6.35 -3.79 -15.47
CA ARG A 45 -6.65 -4.95 -14.61
C ARG A 45 -5.37 -5.66 -14.15
N ILE A 46 -4.44 -5.97 -15.05
CA ILE A 46 -3.17 -6.62 -14.69
C ILE A 46 -2.38 -5.76 -13.70
N TYR A 47 -2.31 -4.45 -13.94
CA TYR A 47 -1.64 -3.51 -13.05
C TYR A 47 -2.25 -3.53 -11.64
N LEU A 48 -3.58 -3.40 -11.55
CA LEU A 48 -4.29 -3.42 -10.27
C LEU A 48 -4.12 -4.74 -9.52
N LEU A 49 -4.18 -5.88 -10.23
CA LEU A 49 -3.97 -7.19 -9.64
C LEU A 49 -2.52 -7.38 -9.16
N GLY A 50 -1.53 -6.93 -9.93
CA GLY A 50 -0.13 -6.95 -9.52
C GLY A 50 0.11 -6.12 -8.26
N ASN A 51 -0.50 -4.93 -8.20
CA ASN A 51 -0.41 -4.04 -7.05
C ASN A 51 -1.15 -4.64 -5.83
N ALA A 52 -2.28 -5.33 -6.04
CA ALA A 52 -2.96 -6.12 -5.01
C ALA A 52 -2.06 -7.24 -4.45
N LEU A 53 -1.39 -8.00 -5.33
CA LEU A 53 -0.44 -9.04 -4.91
C LEU A 53 0.73 -8.47 -4.10
N ALA A 54 1.24 -7.30 -4.47
CA ALA A 54 2.27 -6.60 -3.68
C ALA A 54 1.78 -6.32 -2.24
N SER A 55 0.50 -5.97 -2.07
CA SER A 55 -0.08 -5.74 -0.73
C SER A 55 -0.04 -7.00 0.14
N ILE A 56 -0.41 -8.15 -0.43
CA ILE A 56 -0.35 -9.45 0.26
C ILE A 56 1.10 -9.79 0.61
N PHE A 57 2.02 -9.63 -0.34
CA PHE A 57 3.43 -9.94 -0.13
C PHE A 57 4.02 -9.14 1.04
N LEU A 58 3.72 -7.85 1.11
CA LEU A 58 4.14 -6.97 2.21
C LEU A 58 3.51 -7.38 3.55
N ALA A 59 2.22 -7.69 3.55
CA ALA A 59 1.54 -8.18 4.75
C ALA A 59 2.16 -9.50 5.25
N ALA A 60 2.52 -10.41 4.34
CA ALA A 60 3.18 -11.66 4.67
C ALA A 60 4.58 -11.44 5.28
N LEU A 61 5.36 -10.46 4.81
CA LEU A 61 6.65 -10.10 5.42
C LEU A 61 6.48 -9.62 6.87
N LEU A 62 5.49 -8.77 7.11
CA LEU A 62 5.17 -8.27 8.46
C LEU A 62 4.67 -9.39 9.38
N LEU A 63 3.82 -10.29 8.89
CA LEU A 63 3.34 -11.46 9.65
C LEU A 63 4.45 -12.45 9.99
N LYS A 64 5.46 -12.60 9.12
CA LYS A 64 6.68 -13.36 9.38
C LYS A 64 7.65 -12.66 10.34
N LYS A 65 7.24 -11.53 10.94
CA LYS A 65 8.05 -10.71 11.85
C LYS A 65 9.35 -10.17 11.23
N ASN A 66 9.44 -10.12 9.89
CA ASN A 66 10.51 -9.42 9.20
C ASN A 66 10.17 -7.92 9.17
N TYR A 67 10.09 -7.31 10.35
CA TYR A 67 9.53 -5.97 10.54
C TYR A 67 10.35 -4.92 9.81
N TRP A 68 11.68 -4.99 9.83
CA TRP A 68 12.53 -4.02 9.16
C TRP A 68 12.28 -4.00 7.65
N MET A 69 12.50 -5.14 6.98
CA MET A 69 12.34 -5.24 5.53
C MET A 69 10.89 -5.01 5.11
N GLY A 70 9.93 -5.59 5.84
CA GLY A 70 8.50 -5.40 5.59
C GLY A 70 8.09 -3.93 5.67
N THR A 71 8.58 -3.20 6.66
CA THR A 71 8.22 -1.78 6.84
C THR A 71 8.91 -0.87 5.82
N VAL A 72 10.19 -1.11 5.48
CA VAL A 72 10.89 -0.35 4.43
C VAL A 72 10.15 -0.49 3.10
N LEU A 73 9.84 -1.73 2.69
CA LEU A 73 9.13 -1.97 1.43
C LEU A 73 7.71 -1.40 1.46
N THR A 74 7.02 -1.49 2.60
CA THR A 74 5.69 -0.89 2.77
C THR A 74 5.72 0.65 2.65
N THR A 75 6.78 1.29 3.16
CA THR A 75 6.99 2.74 3.01
C THR A 75 7.14 3.13 1.54
N LEU A 76 8.01 2.42 0.80
CA LEU A 76 8.21 2.67 -0.63
C LEU A 76 6.94 2.44 -1.44
N TYR A 77 6.22 1.36 -1.13
CA TYR A 77 4.98 1.00 -1.77
C TYR A 77 3.88 2.04 -1.56
N PHE A 78 3.61 2.49 -0.32
CA PHE A 78 2.61 3.53 -0.09
C PHE A 78 3.09 4.89 -0.62
N GLY A 79 4.38 5.19 -0.57
CA GLY A 79 4.96 6.40 -1.16
C GLY A 79 4.71 6.49 -2.66
N TYR A 80 4.93 5.38 -3.38
CA TYR A 80 4.60 5.27 -4.80
C TYR A 80 3.11 5.50 -5.07
N ASN A 81 2.22 4.86 -4.30
CA ASN A 81 0.77 5.00 -4.49
C ASN A 81 0.24 6.39 -4.15
N VAL A 82 0.83 7.09 -3.16
CA VAL A 82 0.51 8.50 -2.88
C VAL A 82 0.94 9.39 -4.04
N TYR A 83 2.17 9.20 -4.54
CA TYR A 83 2.68 9.95 -5.69
C TYR A 83 1.82 9.72 -6.94
N GLU A 84 1.48 8.47 -7.24
CA GLU A 84 0.58 8.10 -8.33
C GLU A 84 -0.80 8.77 -8.17
N GLY A 85 -1.41 8.65 -6.98
CA GLY A 85 -2.69 9.28 -6.67
C GLY A 85 -2.67 10.79 -6.91
N TYR A 86 -1.61 11.46 -6.47
CA TYR A 86 -1.45 12.90 -6.67
C TYR A 86 -1.27 13.27 -8.15
N ILE A 87 -0.44 12.55 -8.91
CA ILE A 87 -0.19 12.88 -10.33
C ILE A 87 -1.43 12.66 -11.19
N PHE A 88 -2.14 11.54 -11.00
CA PHE A 88 -3.25 11.16 -11.88
C PHE A 88 -4.59 11.80 -11.48
N TYR A 89 -4.85 11.98 -10.19
CA TYR A 89 -6.14 12.49 -9.72
C TYR A 89 -6.05 13.91 -9.16
N GLN A 90 -4.84 14.46 -9.03
CA GLN A 90 -4.61 15.74 -8.35
C GLN A 90 -5.21 15.80 -6.94
N THR A 91 -5.44 14.63 -6.34
CA THR A 91 -6.06 14.48 -5.03
C THR A 91 -5.28 13.52 -4.18
N ILE A 92 -5.15 13.87 -2.91
CA ILE A 92 -4.59 13.00 -1.89
C ILE A 92 -5.65 12.79 -0.83
N THR A 93 -6.08 11.54 -0.65
CA THR A 93 -7.07 11.21 0.37
C THR A 93 -6.40 11.13 1.76
N PRO A 94 -7.16 11.40 2.84
CA PRO A 94 -6.65 11.18 4.19
C PRO A 94 -6.15 9.75 4.43
N PHE A 95 -6.83 8.76 3.84
CA PHE A 95 -6.41 7.36 3.94
C PHE A 95 -5.05 7.10 3.29
N THR A 96 -4.81 7.66 2.09
CA THR A 96 -3.52 7.51 1.40
C THR A 96 -2.38 8.19 2.17
N LEU A 97 -2.60 9.35 2.80
CA LEU A 97 -1.60 9.97 3.67
C LEU A 97 -1.31 9.15 4.91
N LEU A 98 -2.37 8.69 5.59
CA LEU A 98 -2.22 7.82 6.75
C LEU A 98 -1.41 6.57 6.40
N SER A 99 -1.66 5.98 5.23
CA SER A 99 -0.97 4.76 4.78
C SER A 99 0.53 4.94 4.59
N LEU A 100 0.99 6.18 4.37
CA LEU A 100 2.40 6.53 4.28
C LEU A 100 3.00 6.93 5.63
N ILE A 101 2.24 7.60 6.50
CA ILE A 101 2.72 8.05 7.81
C ILE A 101 2.98 6.86 8.74
N ILE A 102 2.07 5.89 8.79
CA ILE A 102 2.19 4.73 9.69
C ILE A 102 3.49 3.93 9.46
N PRO A 103 3.91 3.56 8.24
CA PRO A 103 5.15 2.81 8.07
C PRO A 103 6.38 3.63 8.42
N ILE A 104 6.36 4.96 8.24
CA ILE A 104 7.44 5.85 8.70
C ILE A 104 7.54 5.82 10.24
N LEU A 105 6.40 5.92 10.94
CA LEU A 105 6.37 5.81 12.40
C LEU A 105 6.85 4.44 12.88
N THR A 106 6.48 3.35 12.17
CA THR A 106 6.97 2.00 12.46
C THR A 106 8.49 1.91 12.31
N LEU A 107 9.08 2.51 11.26
CA LEU A 107 10.54 2.54 11.07
C LEU A 107 11.25 3.32 12.18
N ILE A 108 10.72 4.49 12.56
CA ILE A 108 11.27 5.28 13.67
C ILE A 108 11.23 4.47 14.95
N SER A 109 10.09 3.82 15.25
CA SER A 109 9.97 2.96 16.42
C SER A 109 10.92 1.77 16.39
N LEU A 110 11.12 1.12 15.24
CA LEU A 110 12.08 0.02 15.11
C LEU A 110 13.51 0.49 15.39
N LYS A 111 13.88 1.68 14.91
CA LYS A 111 15.22 2.24 15.09
C LYS A 111 15.51 2.67 16.53
N LEU A 112 14.50 3.12 17.28
CA LEU A 112 14.65 3.52 18.69
C LEU A 112 14.79 2.33 19.64
N ASP A 113 14.44 1.12 19.19
CA ASP A 113 14.42 -0.10 20.00
C ASP A 113 15.63 -1.02 19.72
N ILE A 114 16.54 -0.59 18.83
CA ILE A 114 17.85 -1.19 18.50
C ILE A 114 18.92 -0.48 19.32
#